data_AF-A0A0M9DMV6-F1
#
_entry.id   AF-A0A0M9DMV6-F1
#
_cell.length_a   1.000
_cell.length_b   1.000
_cell.length_c   1.000
_cell.angle_alpha   90.00
_cell.angle_beta   90.00
_cell.angle_gamma   90.00
#
_symmetry.space_group_name_H-M   'P 1'
#
loop_
_entity.id
_entity.type
_entity.pdbx_description
1 polymer ?
#
loop_
_entity_poly.entity_id
_entity_poly.type
_entity_poly.pdbx_seq_one_letter_code
_entity_poly.pdbx_strand_id
1 'polypeptide(L)' 'IQYNDGFKTRLIGTAEQVADRIIELKKIGINIVLTGFLHYEEDLKAFGEKVIPLVKEKEAHLQLQKN' A
#
# COMPACT_ATOMS: atom_id res chain seq x y z
N ILE A 1 12.24 -22.93 11.77
CA ILE A 1 11.64 -22.64 10.45
C ILE A 1 11.11 -21.21 10.52
N GLN A 2 11.64 -20.27 9.73
CA GLN A 2 11.14 -18.89 9.70
C GLN A 2 9.93 -18.84 8.78
N TYR A 3 8.73 -18.66 9.34
CA TYR A 3 7.53 -18.48 8.55
C TYR A 3 7.59 -17.15 7.80
N ASN A 4 7.28 -17.18 6.51
CA ASN A 4 7.09 -15.95 5.75
C ASN A 4 5.77 -15.32 6.17
N ASP A 5 5.87 -14.26 6.96
CA ASP A 5 4.75 -13.45 7.42
C ASP A 5 4.44 -12.25 6.51
N GLY A 6 5.07 -12.17 5.33
CA GLY A 6 4.98 -11.05 4.40
C GLY A 6 3.55 -10.71 3.94
N PHE A 7 2.61 -11.64 4.10
CA PHE A 7 1.20 -11.43 3.76
C PHE A 7 0.32 -10.93 4.92
N LYS A 8 0.84 -10.80 6.15
CA LYS A 8 0.05 -10.35 7.31
C LYS A 8 -0.51 -8.94 7.18
N THR A 9 0.14 -8.10 6.38
CA THR A 9 -0.32 -6.73 6.07
C THR A 9 -1.56 -6.71 5.17
N ARG A 10 -1.84 -7.82 4.47
CA ARG A 10 -2.95 -8.01 3.51
C ARG A 10 -2.93 -7.01 2.35
N LEU A 11 -1.75 -6.67 1.84
CA LEU A 11 -1.58 -5.89 0.61
C LEU A 11 -1.84 -6.77 -0.62
N ILE A 12 -3.06 -7.30 -0.73
CA ILE A 12 -3.48 -8.27 -1.75
C ILE A 12 -4.85 -7.82 -2.28
N GLY A 13 -4.99 -7.65 -3.59
CA GLY A 13 -6.24 -7.25 -4.21
C GLY A 13 -6.05 -6.30 -5.39
N THR A 14 -7.09 -5.53 -5.72
CA THR A 14 -7.02 -4.47 -6.72
C THR A 14 -6.14 -3.30 -6.24
N ALA A 15 -5.77 -2.40 -7.16
CA ALA A 15 -4.96 -1.23 -6.81
C ALA A 15 -5.64 -0.35 -5.75
N GLU A 16 -6.96 -0.21 -5.84
CA GLU A 16 -7.80 0.52 -4.88
C GLU A 16 -7.79 -0.16 -3.51
N GLN A 17 -7.98 -1.48 -3.46
CA GLN A 17 -7.95 -2.24 -2.20
C GLN A 17 -6.60 -2.14 -1.50
N VAL A 18 -5.51 -2.25 -2.27
CA VAL A 18 -4.15 -2.10 -1.73
C VAL A 18 -3.91 -0.67 -1.25
N ALA A 19 -4.33 0.34 -2.01
CA ALA A 19 -4.20 1.74 -1.62
C ALA A 19 -5.00 2.05 -0.34
N ASP A 20 -6.24 1.56 -0.23
CA ASP A 20 -7.06 1.68 0.98
C ASP A 20 -6.38 1.03 2.18
N ARG A 21 -5.81 -0.16 1.99
CA ARG A 21 -5.09 -0.86 3.07
C ARG A 21 -3.85 -0.09 3.53
N ILE A 22 -3.11 0.54 2.63
CA ILE A 22 -1.97 1.40 2.98
C ILE A 22 -2.43 2.59 3.84
N ILE A 23 -3.58 3.19 3.51
CA ILE A 23 -4.15 4.29 4.30
C ILE A 23 -4.60 3.82 5.69
N GLU A 24 -5.18 2.62 5.81
CA GLU A 24 -5.50 2.03 7.11
C GLU A 24 -4.26 1.80 7.98
N LEU A 25 -3.17 1.29 7.39
CA LEU A 25 -1.88 1.14 8.08
C LEU A 25 -1.33 2.50 8.53
N LYS A 26 -1.45 3.53 7.70
CA LYS A 26 -1.05 4.90 8.04
C LYS A 26 -1.84 5.47 9.22
N LYS A 27 -3.17 5.23 9.26
CA LYS A 27 -4.05 5.69 10.35
C LYS A 27 -3.67 5.10 11.71
N ILE A 28 -3.10 3.90 11.74
CA ILE A 28 -2.60 3.26 12.98
C ILE A 28 -1.14 3.60 13.31
N GLY A 29 -0.51 4.54 12.58
CA GLY A 29 0.83 5.07 12.88
C GLY A 29 1.97 4.45 12.08
N ILE A 30 1.71 3.59 11.09
CA ILE A 30 2.76 3.10 10.18
C ILE A 30 3.17 4.21 9.22
N ASN A 31 4.46 4.54 9.20
CA ASN A 31 5.02 5.61 8.36
C ASN A 31 5.67 5.10 7.06
N ILE A 32 6.11 3.85 7.04
CA ILE A 32 6.84 3.23 5.92
C ILE A 32 6.28 1.82 5.69
N VAL A 33 6.01 1.51 4.43
CA VAL A 33 5.70 0.15 3.95
C VAL A 33 6.82 -0.27 2.99
N LEU A 34 7.61 -1.26 3.38
CA LEU A 34 8.62 -1.87 2.52
C LEU A 34 8.00 -3.06 1.79
N THR A 35 7.89 -2.99 0.47
CA THR A 35 7.27 -4.04 -0.36
C THR A 35 8.32 -4.90 -1.04
N GLY A 36 7.98 -6.17 -1.27
CA GLY A 36 8.73 -7.11 -2.08
C GLY A 36 7.80 -7.76 -3.10
N PHE A 37 8.29 -7.94 -4.32
CA PHE A 37 7.52 -8.48 -5.44
C PHE A 37 8.17 -9.74 -5.97
N LEU A 38 7.36 -10.76 -6.29
CA LEU A 38 7.86 -12.00 -6.87
C LEU A 38 8.17 -11.81 -8.36
N HIS A 39 7.23 -11.23 -9.13
CA HIS A 39 7.43 -10.90 -10.54
C HIS A 39 7.80 -9.42 -10.66
N TYR A 40 9.03 -9.11 -10.23
CA TYR A 40 9.51 -7.73 -10.03
C TYR A 40 9.20 -6.79 -11.20
N GLU A 41 9.45 -7.17 -12.46
CA GLU A 41 9.30 -6.25 -13.60
C GLU A 41 7.84 -5.80 -13.81
N GLU A 42 6.90 -6.75 -13.79
CA GLU A 42 5.49 -6.47 -14.02
C GLU A 42 4.82 -5.88 -12.79
N ASP A 43 5.03 -6.50 -11.63
CA ASP A 43 4.35 -6.13 -10.39
C ASP A 43 4.86 -4.79 -9.86
N LEU A 44 6.17 -4.51 -9.94
CA LEU A 44 6.70 -3.20 -9.51
C LEU A 44 6.16 -2.09 -10.41
N LYS A 45 6.13 -2.31 -11.72
CA LYS A 45 5.59 -1.33 -12.68
C LYS A 45 4.11 -1.07 -12.40
N ALA A 46 3.31 -2.13 -12.28
CA ALA A 46 1.89 -2.02 -11.97
C ALA A 46 1.65 -1.32 -10.62
N PHE A 47 2.42 -1.63 -9.58
CA PHE A 47 2.33 -0.96 -8.28
C PHE A 47 2.65 0.54 -8.40
N GLY A 48 3.74 0.88 -9.10
CA GLY A 48 4.14 2.27 -9.31
C GLY A 48 3.14 3.08 -10.12
N GLU A 49 2.57 2.49 -11.16
CA GLU A 49 1.63 3.18 -12.07
C GLU A 49 0.21 3.24 -11.53
N LYS A 50 -0.23 2.24 -10.75
CA LYS A 50 -1.64 2.11 -10.35
C LYS A 50 -1.88 2.33 -8.86
N VAL A 51 -1.00 1.88 -7.97
CA VAL A 51 -1.22 1.97 -6.52
C VAL A 51 -0.71 3.29 -5.96
N ILE A 52 0.52 3.70 -6.30
CA ILE A 52 1.13 4.92 -5.74
C ILE A 52 0.28 6.17 -5.98
N PRO A 53 -0.29 6.43 -7.18
CA PRO A 53 -1.15 7.60 -7.39
C PRO A 53 -2.40 7.59 -6.50
N LEU A 54 -3.07 6.45 -6.35
CA LEU A 54 -4.25 6.30 -5.50
C LEU A 54 -3.94 6.54 -4.02
N VAL A 55 -2.78 6.07 -3.55
CA VAL A 55 -2.33 6.35 -2.18
C VAL A 55 -2.14 7.85 -1.98
N LYS A 56 -1.47 8.55 -2.91
CA LYS A 56 -1.24 10.00 -2.82
C LYS A 56 -2.55 10.80 -2.81
N GLU A 57 -3.52 10.43 -3.64
CA GLU A 57 -4.85 11.05 -3.66
C GLU A 57 -5.55 10.88 -2.31
N LYS A 58 -5.58 9.66 -1.78
CA LYS A 58 -6.22 9.36 -0.49
C LYS A 58 -5.50 10.04 0.67
N GLU A 59 -4.18 10.17 0.62
CA GLU A 59 -3.41 10.95 1.59
C GLU A 59 -3.79 12.43 1.57
N ALA A 60 -3.96 13.02 0.37
CA ALA A 60 -4.43 14.40 0.24
C ALA A 60 -5.82 14.58 0.85
N HIS A 61 -6.76 13.66 0.57
CA HIS A 61 -8.09 13.67 1.19
C HIS A 61 -8.04 13.52 2.71
N LEU A 62 -7.17 12.65 3.23
CA LEU A 62 -7.00 12.47 4.68
C LEU A 62 -6.44 13.72 5.37
N GLN A 63 -5.56 14.48 4.71
CA GLN A 63 -5.05 15.75 5.23
C GLN A 63 -6.13 16.83 5.26
N LEU A 64 -6.98 16.92 4.22
CA LEU A 64 -8.11 17.86 4.19
C LEU A 64 -9.10 17.61 5.33
N GLN A 65 -9.31 16.36 5.73
CA GLN A 65 -10.20 16.00 6.85
C GLN A 65 -9.64 16.36 8.24
N LYS A 66 -8.34 16.64 8.36
CA LYS A 66 -7.70 17.00 9.62
C LYS A 66 -7.67 18.52 9.87
N ASN A 67 -8.02 19.31 8.87
CA ASN A 67 -8.10 20.77 8.91
C ASN A 67 -9.53 21.23 9.15
#